data_AF-A0A2T3GR22-F1
#
_entry.id   AF-A0A2T3GR22-F1
#
_cell.length_a   1.000
_cell.length_b   1.000
_cell.length_c   1.000
_cell.angle_alpha   90.00
_cell.angle_beta   90.00
_cell.angle_gamma   90.00
#
_symmetry.space_group_name_H-M   'P 1'
#
loop_
_entity.id
_entity.type
_entity.pdbx_description
1 polymer ?
#
loop_
_entity_poly.entity_id
_entity_poly.type
_entity_poly.pdbx_seq_one_letter_code
_entity_poly.pdbx_strand_id
1 'polypeptide(L)'
;MTSSSNAHILIVEARFYDDMADALLDGAKTALDEAGASYDIVTVPGALEIPAAIAMALDGGDNGNVVYDGYVALGMVIRGETYHFDIVANESSRALMDLAVSESLAIGNGILTVENDEQAWARARRSDKDKGGFAARAALTMIALKEKLGA
;
A
#
# COMPACT_ATOMS: atom_id res chain seq x y z
N MET A 1 -21.77 -2.25 -11.07
CA MET A 1 -20.76 -1.94 -10.04
C MET A 1 -20.94 -3.00 -8.98
N THR A 2 -20.17 -4.08 -9.02
CA THR A 2 -20.17 -5.06 -7.93
C THR A 2 -19.64 -4.33 -6.70
N SER A 3 -20.42 -4.40 -5.64
CA SER A 3 -20.21 -3.65 -4.42
C SER A 3 -19.01 -4.24 -3.69
N SER A 4 -17.88 -3.53 -3.67
CA SER A 4 -16.69 -3.86 -2.86
C SER A 4 -16.95 -3.73 -1.34
N SER A 5 -18.21 -3.73 -0.92
CA SER A 5 -18.71 -3.31 0.40
C SER A 5 -18.39 -4.30 1.53
N ASN A 6 -17.48 -5.25 1.32
CA ASN A 6 -17.03 -6.22 2.32
C ASN A 6 -15.55 -6.62 2.12
N ALA A 7 -14.78 -5.92 1.29
CA ALA A 7 -13.38 -6.28 1.07
C ALA A 7 -12.59 -6.18 2.39
N HIS A 8 -11.74 -7.16 2.66
CA HIS A 8 -10.81 -7.17 3.78
C HIS A 8 -9.38 -6.98 3.27
N ILE A 9 -8.75 -5.88 3.67
CA ILE A 9 -7.49 -5.40 3.10
C ILE A 9 -6.37 -5.49 4.13
N LEU A 10 -5.16 -5.85 3.71
CA LEU A 10 -3.97 -5.63 4.53
C LEU A 10 -3.27 -4.33 4.14
N ILE A 11 -3.17 -3.39 5.08
CA ILE A 11 -2.29 -2.23 4.95
C ILE A 11 -0.91 -2.61 5.50
N VAL A 12 0.12 -2.52 4.66
CA VAL A 12 1.51 -2.68 5.06
C VAL A 12 2.19 -1.33 5.01
N GLU A 13 2.54 -0.76 6.16
CA GLU A 13 3.20 0.54 6.24
C GLU A 13 4.67 0.44 6.63
N ALA A 14 5.53 1.12 5.86
CA ALA A 14 6.92 1.34 6.21
C ALA A 14 7.08 2.64 7.00
N ARG A 15 7.37 2.54 8.30
CA ARG A 15 7.52 3.69 9.19
C ARG A 15 8.97 4.11 9.36
N PHE A 16 9.48 4.90 8.40
CA PHE A 16 10.76 5.59 8.55
C PHE A 16 10.58 7.07 8.97
N TYR A 17 9.48 7.71 8.54
CA TYR A 17 9.10 9.07 8.92
C TYR A 17 7.71 9.04 9.57
N ASP A 18 7.65 9.02 10.91
CA ASP A 18 6.40 8.76 11.65
C ASP A 18 5.24 9.68 11.26
N ASP A 19 5.45 11.00 11.26
CA ASP A 19 4.36 11.95 10.98
C ASP A 19 3.82 11.82 9.54
N MET A 20 4.68 11.45 8.58
CA MET A 20 4.29 11.27 7.19
C MET A 20 3.63 9.90 6.96
N ALA A 21 4.07 8.88 7.71
CA ALA A 21 3.39 7.58 7.73
C ALA A 21 1.97 7.73 8.29
N ASP A 22 1.80 8.46 9.40
CA ASP A 22 0.47 8.73 9.97
C ASP A 22 -0.45 9.46 8.98
N ALA A 23 0.09 10.42 8.22
CA ALA A 23 -0.69 11.12 7.19
C ALA A 23 -1.09 10.22 6.00
N LEU A 24 -0.19 9.35 5.53
CA LEU A 24 -0.51 8.36 4.52
C LEU A 24 -1.55 7.37 5.02
N LEU A 25 -1.39 6.89 6.25
CA LEU A 25 -2.30 5.93 6.87
C LEU A 25 -3.69 6.54 7.08
N ASP A 26 -3.80 7.81 7.51
CA ASP A 26 -5.08 8.53 7.62
C ASP A 26 -5.83 8.56 6.29
N GLY A 27 -5.14 8.90 5.20
CA GLY A 27 -5.70 8.88 3.85
C GLY A 27 -6.20 7.50 3.44
N ALA A 28 -5.38 6.46 3.63
CA ALA A 28 -5.73 5.09 3.27
C ALA A 28 -6.93 4.57 4.07
N LYS A 29 -6.90 4.71 5.41
CA LYS A 29 -7.98 4.29 6.29
C LYS A 29 -9.29 4.98 5.95
N THR A 30 -9.26 6.32 5.78
CA THR A 30 -10.46 7.08 5.41
C THR A 30 -11.07 6.54 4.12
N ALA A 31 -10.26 6.31 3.09
CA ALA A 31 -10.75 5.81 1.81
C ALA A 31 -11.34 4.39 1.88
N LEU A 32 -10.78 3.51 2.72
CA LEU A 32 -11.32 2.17 2.97
C LEU A 32 -12.61 2.23 3.80
N ASP A 33 -12.63 3.05 4.85
CA ASP A 33 -13.81 3.27 5.70
C ASP A 33 -14.99 3.82 4.87
N GLU A 34 -14.74 4.80 3.99
CA GLU A 34 -15.74 5.36 3.07
C GLU A 34 -16.31 4.32 2.08
N ALA A 35 -15.51 3.31 1.73
CA ALA A 35 -15.92 2.21 0.86
C ALA A 35 -16.60 1.05 1.62
N GLY A 36 -16.65 1.11 2.96
CA GLY A 36 -17.14 0.02 3.80
C GLY A 36 -16.22 -1.21 3.83
N ALA A 37 -14.95 -1.05 3.45
CA ALA A 37 -13.96 -2.11 3.55
C ALA A 37 -13.41 -2.21 4.98
N SER A 38 -13.02 -3.41 5.38
CA SER A 38 -12.29 -3.65 6.64
C SER A 38 -10.81 -3.82 6.35
N TYR A 39 -9.96 -3.62 7.37
CA TYR A 39 -8.53 -3.76 7.19
C TYR A 39 -7.78 -4.11 8.46
N ASP A 40 -6.67 -4.80 8.28
CA ASP A 40 -5.60 -4.94 9.25
C ASP A 40 -4.42 -4.04 8.87
N ILE A 41 -3.58 -3.72 9.86
CA ILE A 41 -2.39 -2.88 9.66
C ILE A 41 -1.19 -3.62 10.23
N VAL A 42 -0.15 -3.74 9.41
CA VAL A 42 1.17 -4.21 9.85
C VAL A 42 2.23 -3.18 9.52
N THR A 43 3.14 -2.96 10.46
CA THR A 43 4.24 -2.02 10.32
C THR A 43 5.53 -2.77 10.05
N VAL A 44 6.27 -2.31 9.04
CA VAL A 44 7.62 -2.78 8.68
C VAL A 44 8.62 -1.62 8.80
N PRO A 45 9.93 -1.91 8.98
CA PRO A 45 10.91 -0.85 9.20
C PRO A 45 11.16 0.04 7.97
N GLY A 46 10.99 -0.49 6.75
CA GLY A 46 11.33 0.21 5.52
C GLY A 46 10.53 -0.26 4.31
N ALA A 47 10.60 0.51 3.21
CA ALA A 47 9.84 0.23 2.00
C ALA A 47 10.29 -1.06 1.29
N LEU A 48 11.54 -1.48 1.50
CA LEU A 48 12.09 -2.73 0.97
C LEU A 48 11.43 -3.97 1.58
N GLU A 49 10.92 -3.87 2.80
CA GLU A 49 10.28 -4.98 3.51
C GLU A 49 8.80 -5.14 3.16
N ILE A 50 8.16 -4.13 2.56
CA ILE A 50 6.72 -4.17 2.24
C ILE A 50 6.37 -5.37 1.32
N PRO A 51 7.07 -5.62 0.19
CA PRO A 51 6.77 -6.78 -0.65
C PRO A 51 6.90 -8.10 0.10
N ALA A 52 7.92 -8.25 0.95
CA ALA A 52 8.12 -9.47 1.72
C ALA A 52 7.01 -9.69 2.75
N ALA A 53 6.55 -8.62 3.42
CA ALA A 53 5.44 -8.73 4.36
C ALA A 53 4.12 -9.10 3.68
N ILE A 54 3.85 -8.61 2.46
CA ILE A 54 2.70 -9.04 1.66
C ILE A 54 2.82 -10.53 1.31
N ALA A 55 3.99 -10.98 0.87
CA ALA A 55 4.22 -12.40 0.57
C ALA A 55 4.02 -13.29 1.81
N MET A 56 4.52 -12.88 2.98
CA MET A 56 4.29 -13.58 4.24
C MET A 56 2.80 -13.66 4.61
N ALA A 57 2.02 -12.62 4.33
CA ALA A 57 0.58 -12.62 4.56
C ALA A 57 -0.16 -13.56 3.61
N LEU A 58 0.26 -13.63 2.34
CA LEU A 58 -0.25 -14.59 1.36
C LEU A 58 -0.01 -16.03 1.81
N ASP A 59 1.24 -16.37 2.14
CA ASP A 59 1.61 -17.69 2.69
C ASP A 59 0.82 -18.00 3.98
N GLY A 60 0.62 -16.98 4.82
CA GLY A 60 -0.16 -17.09 6.05
C GLY A 60 -1.61 -17.50 5.78
N GLY A 61 -2.26 -16.89 4.79
CA GLY A 61 -3.62 -17.21 4.36
C GLY A 61 -3.76 -18.63 3.84
N ASP A 62 -2.82 -19.09 3.01
CA ASP A 62 -2.77 -20.48 2.51
C ASP A 62 -2.60 -21.50 3.63
N ASN A 63 -1.96 -21.11 4.74
CA ASN A 63 -1.80 -21.91 5.95
C ASN A 63 -2.97 -21.80 6.93
N GLY A 64 -4.10 -21.20 6.53
CA GLY A 64 -5.33 -21.10 7.32
C GLY A 64 -5.42 -19.89 8.25
N ASN A 65 -4.53 -18.89 8.10
CA ASN A 65 -4.74 -17.58 8.74
C ASN A 65 -5.67 -16.70 7.88
N VAL A 66 -5.69 -15.39 8.18
CA VAL A 66 -6.50 -14.41 7.47
C VAL A 66 -6.12 -14.36 5.99
N VAL A 67 -7.14 -14.39 5.12
CA VAL A 67 -7.01 -14.18 3.68
C VAL A 67 -7.47 -12.76 3.39
N TYR A 68 -6.64 -12.00 2.68
CA TYR A 68 -6.94 -10.62 2.29
C TYR A 68 -7.36 -10.56 0.82
N ASP A 69 -8.39 -9.77 0.53
CA ASP A 69 -8.87 -9.53 -0.83
C ASP A 69 -7.91 -8.64 -1.62
N GLY A 70 -7.15 -7.78 -0.92
CA GLY A 70 -6.13 -6.93 -1.50
C GLY A 70 -5.22 -6.28 -0.46
N TYR A 71 -4.26 -5.51 -0.97
CA TYR A 71 -3.17 -4.95 -0.18
C TYR A 71 -2.97 -3.47 -0.48
N VAL A 72 -2.58 -2.70 0.53
CA VAL A 72 -2.15 -1.31 0.37
C VAL A 72 -0.73 -1.19 0.91
N ALA A 73 0.21 -0.85 0.05
CA ALA A 73 1.60 -0.63 0.41
C ALA A 73 1.84 0.87 0.65
N LEU A 74 2.14 1.27 1.88
CA LEU A 74 2.41 2.66 2.24
C LEU A 74 3.86 2.85 2.64
N GLY A 75 4.51 3.86 2.08
CA GLY A 75 5.89 4.18 2.45
C GLY A 75 6.29 5.57 1.99
N MET A 76 7.34 6.11 2.60
CA MET A 76 7.90 7.40 2.24
C MET A 76 9.40 7.26 2.04
N VAL A 77 9.85 7.58 0.84
CA VAL A 77 11.25 7.59 0.43
C VAL A 77 11.56 9.00 -0.05
N ILE A 78 12.43 9.70 0.68
CA ILE A 78 12.84 11.08 0.39
C ILE A 78 14.30 11.07 -0.04
N ARG A 79 14.63 11.73 -1.15
CA ARG A 79 16.00 11.77 -1.67
C ARG A 79 16.92 12.45 -0.66
N GLY A 80 17.88 11.68 -0.15
CA GLY A 80 18.98 12.16 0.66
C GLY A 80 20.28 12.31 -0.14
N GLU A 81 21.40 12.27 0.57
CA GLU A 81 22.74 12.44 -0.03
C GLU A 81 23.29 11.17 -0.71
N THR A 82 22.77 10.01 -0.33
CA THR A 82 23.28 8.72 -0.80
C THR A 82 22.38 8.10 -1.87
N TYR A 83 22.99 7.28 -2.73
CA TYR A 83 22.30 6.51 -3.77
C TYR A 83 21.30 5.48 -3.20
N HIS A 84 21.32 5.24 -1.88
CA HIS A 84 20.40 4.32 -1.22
C HIS A 84 18.93 4.70 -1.45
N PHE A 85 18.63 5.99 -1.64
CA PHE A 85 17.32 6.46 -2.06
C PHE A 85 16.82 5.74 -3.32
N ASP A 86 17.62 5.75 -4.40
CA ASP A 86 17.24 5.16 -5.68
C ASP A 86 17.10 3.63 -5.56
N ILE A 87 17.93 2.99 -4.74
CA ILE A 87 17.81 1.56 -4.44
C ILE A 87 16.47 1.28 -3.76
N VAL A 88 16.15 1.95 -2.65
CA VAL A 88 14.91 1.72 -1.92
C VAL A 88 13.70 1.99 -2.80
N ALA A 89 13.68 3.12 -3.50
CA ALA A 89 12.60 3.53 -4.39
C ALA A 89 12.33 2.53 -5.53
N ASN A 90 13.39 2.12 -6.24
CA ASN A 90 13.26 1.27 -7.42
C ASN A 90 12.95 -0.18 -7.02
N GLU A 91 13.69 -0.72 -6.05
CA GLU A 91 13.59 -2.13 -5.67
C GLU A 91 12.25 -2.43 -4.98
N SER A 92 11.73 -1.51 -4.14
CA SER A 92 10.41 -1.70 -3.53
C SER A 92 9.29 -1.67 -4.57
N SER A 93 9.36 -0.73 -5.53
CA SER A 93 8.35 -0.63 -6.59
C SER A 93 8.40 -1.82 -7.53
N ARG A 94 9.60 -2.28 -7.92
CA ARG A 94 9.74 -3.45 -8.78
C ARG A 94 9.20 -4.70 -8.09
N ALA A 95 9.61 -4.97 -6.85
CA ALA A 95 9.17 -6.16 -6.13
C ALA A 95 7.65 -6.19 -5.91
N LEU A 96 7.02 -5.05 -5.62
CA LEU A 96 5.55 -4.97 -5.57
C LEU A 96 4.90 -5.28 -6.91
N MET A 97 5.46 -4.78 -8.01
CA MET A 97 4.94 -5.03 -9.35
C MET A 97 5.09 -6.50 -9.74
N ASP A 98 6.25 -7.09 -9.49
CA ASP A 98 6.53 -8.50 -9.74
C ASP A 98 5.55 -9.38 -8.94
N LEU A 99 5.36 -9.10 -7.65
CA LEU A 99 4.45 -9.84 -6.77
C LEU A 99 2.98 -9.70 -7.22
N ALA A 100 2.53 -8.49 -7.58
CA ALA A 100 1.18 -8.28 -8.07
C ALA A 100 0.89 -9.09 -9.35
N VAL A 101 1.87 -9.20 -10.25
CA VAL A 101 1.74 -9.93 -11.51
C VAL A 101 1.85 -11.45 -11.31
N SER A 102 2.82 -11.92 -10.52
CA SER A 102 3.04 -13.37 -10.33
C SER A 102 1.89 -14.01 -9.57
N GLU A 103 1.40 -13.35 -8.53
CA GLU A 103 0.37 -13.87 -7.62
C GLU A 103 -1.04 -13.34 -7.96
N SER A 104 -1.18 -12.52 -9.01
CA SER A 104 -2.45 -11.90 -9.40
C SER A 104 -3.15 -11.17 -8.23
N LEU A 105 -2.38 -10.39 -7.46
CA LEU A 105 -2.86 -9.68 -6.28
C LEU A 105 -3.35 -8.27 -6.63
N ALA A 106 -4.38 -7.82 -5.93
CA ALA A 106 -4.81 -6.44 -5.95
C ALA A 106 -3.96 -5.60 -5.00
N ILE A 107 -2.97 -4.87 -5.53
CA ILE A 107 -2.07 -4.04 -4.73
C ILE A 107 -2.24 -2.56 -5.08
N GLY A 108 -2.58 -1.74 -4.08
CA GLY A 108 -2.50 -0.29 -4.12
C GLY A 108 -1.12 0.19 -3.71
N ASN A 109 -0.34 0.74 -4.65
CA ASN A 109 0.99 1.27 -4.36
C ASN A 109 0.92 2.74 -3.91
N GLY A 110 1.18 2.97 -2.63
CA GLY A 110 1.33 4.26 -1.97
C GLY A 110 2.74 4.52 -1.44
N ILE A 111 3.76 3.86 -2.00
CA ILE A 111 5.16 4.19 -1.72
C ILE A 111 5.50 5.48 -2.45
N LEU A 112 5.69 6.56 -1.69
CA LEU A 112 6.06 7.86 -2.20
C LEU A 112 7.56 7.97 -2.38
N THR A 113 7.97 8.40 -3.57
CA THR A 113 9.35 8.70 -3.93
C THR A 113 9.43 10.18 -4.30
N VAL A 114 10.07 10.97 -3.44
CA VAL A 114 10.05 12.44 -3.54
C VAL A 114 11.42 13.05 -3.31
N GLU A 115 11.60 14.28 -3.78
CA GLU A 115 12.89 14.98 -3.69
C GLU A 115 13.12 15.65 -2.33
N ASN A 116 12.05 15.96 -1.58
CA ASN A 116 12.13 16.70 -0.32
C ASN A 116 10.84 16.62 0.52
N ASP A 117 10.91 17.14 1.76
CA ASP A 117 9.83 17.18 2.73
C ASP A 117 8.59 17.95 2.27
N GLU A 118 8.76 19.04 1.53
CA GLU A 118 7.62 19.82 1.00
C GLU A 118 6.78 18.96 0.05
N GLN A 119 7.45 18.25 -0.86
CA GLN A 119 6.80 17.32 -1.76
C GLN A 119 6.18 16.13 -1.03
N ALA A 120 6.86 15.63 0.01
CA ALA A 120 6.37 14.55 0.86
C ALA A 120 5.04 14.93 1.51
N TRP A 121 5.00 16.07 2.19
CA TRP A 121 3.80 16.54 2.88
C TRP A 121 2.64 16.85 1.95
N ALA A 122 2.89 17.50 0.81
CA ALA A 122 1.85 17.77 -0.18
C ALA A 122 1.22 16.48 -0.74
N ARG A 123 1.97 15.38 -0.76
CA ARG A 123 1.50 14.07 -1.25
C ARG A 123 0.86 13.22 -0.17
N ALA A 124 1.40 13.25 1.05
CA ALA A 124 0.96 12.40 2.15
C ALA A 124 -0.38 12.87 2.72
N ARG A 125 -0.60 14.18 2.88
CA ARG A 125 -1.79 14.71 3.55
C ARG A 125 -3.06 14.38 2.78
N ARG A 126 -4.04 13.82 3.49
CA ARG A 126 -5.40 13.60 2.99
C ARG A 126 -6.07 14.88 2.50
N SER A 127 -5.78 16.02 3.13
CA SER A 127 -6.32 17.33 2.72
C SER A 127 -5.68 17.93 1.48
N ASP A 128 -4.64 17.30 0.92
CA ASP A 128 -3.94 17.76 -0.28
C ASP A 128 -4.05 16.69 -1.37
N LYS A 129 -2.93 16.04 -1.77
CA LYS A 129 -2.98 15.05 -2.86
C LYS A 129 -3.36 13.63 -2.42
N ASP A 130 -3.51 13.38 -1.12
CA ASP A 130 -4.06 12.16 -0.53
C ASP A 130 -3.54 10.87 -1.18
N LYS A 131 -2.21 10.68 -1.20
CA LYS A 131 -1.64 9.51 -1.87
C LYS A 131 -1.87 8.20 -1.12
N GLY A 132 -2.06 8.26 0.20
CA GLY A 132 -2.54 7.11 0.97
C GLY A 132 -3.94 6.68 0.53
N GLY A 133 -4.89 7.61 0.46
CA GLY A 133 -6.25 7.30 0.00
C GLY A 133 -6.29 6.90 -1.47
N PHE A 134 -5.43 7.48 -2.32
CA PHE A 134 -5.33 7.07 -3.71
C PHE A 134 -4.87 5.61 -3.85
N ALA A 135 -3.88 5.20 -3.06
CA ALA A 135 -3.42 3.82 -3.02
C ALA A 135 -4.53 2.86 -2.55
N ALA A 136 -5.25 3.21 -1.47
CA ALA A 136 -6.40 2.43 -1.01
C ALA A 136 -7.50 2.29 -2.07
N ARG A 137 -7.88 3.38 -2.73
CA ARG A 137 -8.86 3.35 -3.84
C ARG A 137 -8.36 2.53 -5.03
N ALA A 138 -7.06 2.54 -5.31
CA ALA A 138 -6.46 1.71 -6.34
C ALA A 138 -6.56 0.22 -5.98
N ALA A 139 -6.28 -0.16 -4.72
CA ALA A 139 -6.45 -1.53 -4.25
C ALA A 139 -7.89 -2.01 -4.43
N LEU A 140 -8.88 -1.25 -3.95
CA LEU A 140 -10.30 -1.56 -4.12
C LEU A 140 -10.71 -1.69 -5.60
N THR A 141 -10.19 -0.82 -6.47
CA THR A 141 -10.44 -0.89 -7.91
C THR A 141 -9.89 -2.17 -8.51
N MET A 142 -8.69 -2.59 -8.09
CA MET A 142 -8.05 -3.82 -8.55
C MET A 142 -8.77 -5.07 -8.03
N ILE A 143 -9.33 -5.05 -6.81
CA ILE A 143 -10.19 -6.12 -6.28
C ILE A 143 -11.41 -6.28 -7.19
N ALA A 144 -12.15 -5.19 -7.43
CA ALA A 144 -13.33 -5.23 -8.28
C ALA A 144 -13.00 -5.67 -9.73
N LEU A 145 -11.82 -5.32 -10.24
CA LEU A 145 -11.35 -5.80 -11.54
C LEU A 145 -11.05 -7.30 -11.53
N LYS A 146 -10.36 -7.80 -10.50
CA LYS A 146 -10.03 -9.22 -10.32
C LYS A 146 -11.32 -10.06 -10.29
N GLU A 147 -12.30 -9.65 -9.48
CA GLU A 147 -13.63 -10.27 -9.44
C GLU A 147 -14.33 -10.26 -10.80
N LYS A 148 -14.33 -9.12 -11.50
CA LYS A 148 -14.95 -8.97 -12.81
C LYS A 148 -14.32 -9.90 -13.86
N LEU A 149 -13.02 -10.16 -13.75
CA LEU A 149 -12.29 -11.04 -14.65
C LEU A 149 -12.35 -12.52 -14.23
N GLY A 150 -12.87 -12.83 -13.04
CA GLY A 150 -13.00 -14.20 -12.52
C GLY A 150 -11.66 -14.83 -12.14
N ALA A 151 -10.71 -14.00 -11.69
CA ALA A 151 -9.39 -14.43 -11.22
C ALA A 151 -9.28 -14.45 -9.69
#